data_AF-A0A0K6G777-F1
#
_entry.id   AF-A0A0K6G777-F1
#
_cell.length_a   1.000
_cell.length_b   1.000
_cell.length_c   1.000
_cell.angle_alpha   90.00
_cell.angle_beta   90.00
_cell.angle_gamma   90.00
#
_symmetry.space_group_name_H-M   'P 1'
#
loop_
_entity.id
_entity.type
_entity.pdbx_description
1 polymer ?
#
loop_
_entity_poly.entity_id
_entity_poly.type
_entity_poly.pdbx_seq_one_letter_code
_entity_poly.pdbx_strand_id
1 'polypeptide(L)'
;MTILEAFTGSAPYNGLLDVTVMKNLMQKIHPARPEKHLPIGNTSTDLLWALMVRCWDSDPSKRPFALDVRDKASISYTETLSRPNAYSPDHSSSSGEIQTISSVNTVSVEMVRNLPARFSNASSLKVVMI
;
A
#
# COMPACT_ATOMS: atom_id res chain seq x y z
N MET A 1 3.77 9.00 -5.95
CA MET A 1 4.53 8.12 -6.87
C MET A 1 5.25 7.02 -6.16
N THR A 2 5.93 7.30 -5.06
CA THR A 2 6.62 6.31 -4.24
C THR A 2 5.78 5.09 -3.84
N ILE A 3 4.50 5.28 -3.48
CA ILE A 3 3.62 4.15 -3.15
C ILE A 3 3.40 3.27 -4.38
N LEU A 4 3.11 3.86 -5.54
CA LEU A 4 2.91 3.10 -6.77
C LEU A 4 4.15 2.29 -7.14
N GLU A 5 5.33 2.92 -7.09
CA GLU A 5 6.62 2.27 -7.34
C GLU A 5 6.89 1.11 -6.39
N ALA A 6 6.52 1.24 -5.10
CA ALA A 6 6.68 0.18 -4.12
C ALA A 6 5.82 -1.05 -4.44
N PHE A 7 4.63 -0.88 -5.01
CA PHE A 7 3.75 -1.99 -5.39
C PHE A 7 4.13 -2.63 -6.73
N THR A 8 4.58 -1.83 -7.70
CA THR A 8 4.89 -2.32 -9.06
C THR A 8 6.35 -2.71 -9.25
N GLY A 9 7.24 -2.24 -8.39
CA GLY A 9 8.69 -2.36 -8.55
C GLY A 9 9.24 -1.57 -9.76
N SER A 10 8.45 -0.65 -10.32
CA SER A 10 8.79 0.09 -11.53
C SER A 10 8.37 1.55 -11.41
N ALA A 11 9.11 2.43 -12.08
CA ALA A 11 8.77 3.85 -12.16
C ALA A 11 7.34 4.05 -12.72
N PRO A 12 6.67 5.15 -12.36
CA PRO A 12 5.40 5.49 -12.96
C PRO A 12 5.55 5.75 -14.45
N TYR A 13 4.51 5.43 -15.22
CA TYR A 13 4.55 5.51 -16.68
C TYR A 13 5.66 4.67 -17.32
N ASN A 14 6.16 3.64 -16.64
CA ASN A 14 7.16 2.74 -17.20
C ASN A 14 6.76 2.24 -18.60
N GLY A 15 7.69 2.31 -19.55
CA GLY A 15 7.47 1.93 -20.95
C GLY A 15 6.91 3.04 -21.85
N LEU A 16 6.63 4.24 -21.31
CA LEU A 16 6.30 5.42 -22.12
C LEU A 16 7.54 6.25 -22.43
N LEU A 17 7.54 6.93 -23.58
CA LEU A 17 8.54 7.92 -23.94
C LEU A 17 8.37 9.19 -23.08
N ASP A 18 9.46 9.89 -22.78
CA ASP A 18 9.46 11.11 -21.96
C ASP A 18 8.48 12.19 -22.46
N VAL A 19 8.37 12.35 -23.79
CA VAL A 19 7.42 13.30 -24.41
C VAL A 19 5.97 12.90 -24.10
N THR A 20 5.67 11.60 -24.10
CA THR A 20 4.35 11.08 -23.74
C THR A 20 4.08 11.25 -22.25
N VAL A 21 5.08 11.02 -21.39
CA VAL A 21 4.97 11.28 -19.95
C VAL A 21 4.69 12.76 -19.69
N MET A 22 5.44 13.66 -20.33
CA MET A 22 5.24 15.11 -20.20
C MET A 22 3.84 15.51 -20.66
N LYS A 23 3.37 14.99 -21.80
CA LYS A 23 2.00 15.22 -22.27
C LYS A 23 0.96 14.75 -21.25
N ASN A 24 1.12 13.56 -20.67
CA ASN A 24 0.20 13.04 -19.67
C ASN A 24 0.18 13.91 -18.41
N LEU A 25 1.35 14.36 -17.93
CA LEU A 25 1.44 15.28 -16.80
C LEU A 25 0.74 16.62 -17.08
N MET A 26 0.96 17.21 -18.26
CA MET A 26 0.28 18.45 -18.69
C MET A 26 -1.24 18.27 -18.80
N GLN A 27 -1.67 17.10 -19.26
CA GLN A 27 -3.08 16.74 -19.38
C GLN A 27 -3.69 16.23 -18.07
N LYS A 28 -2.92 16.16 -16.98
CA LYS A 28 -3.35 15.68 -15.66
C LYS A 28 -3.85 14.23 -15.70
N ILE A 29 -3.33 13.44 -16.63
CA ILE A 29 -3.63 12.01 -16.77
C ILE A 29 -2.68 11.27 -15.84
N HIS A 30 -3.22 10.53 -14.87
CA HIS A 30 -2.44 9.64 -14.01
C HIS A 30 -2.06 8.34 -14.75
N PRO A 31 -1.02 7.61 -14.31
CA PRO A 31 -0.69 6.28 -14.79
C PRO A 31 -1.88 5.35 -14.59
N ALA A 32 -1.98 4.36 -15.45
CA ALA A 32 -2.96 3.30 -15.30
C ALA A 32 -2.80 2.58 -13.96
N ARG A 33 -3.94 2.17 -13.39
CA ARG A 33 -3.95 1.33 -12.20
C ARG A 33 -3.27 -0.01 -12.51
N PRO A 34 -2.28 -0.45 -11.72
CA PRO A 34 -1.62 -1.72 -11.95
C PRO A 34 -2.48 -2.86 -11.39
N GLU A 35 -3.52 -3.27 -12.13
CA GLU A 35 -4.52 -4.25 -11.66
C GLU A 35 -3.92 -5.59 -11.19
N LYS A 36 -2.77 -6.00 -11.73
CA LYS A 36 -2.03 -7.17 -11.26
C LYS A 36 -1.61 -7.08 -9.78
N HIS A 37 -1.30 -5.88 -9.29
CA HIS A 37 -0.86 -5.62 -7.91
C HIS A 37 -1.98 -5.00 -7.06
N LEU A 38 -2.90 -4.26 -7.70
CA LEU A 38 -4.03 -3.57 -7.08
C LEU A 38 -5.32 -3.96 -7.81
N PRO A 39 -5.84 -5.18 -7.63
CA PRO A 39 -7.03 -5.67 -8.31
C PRO A 39 -8.24 -4.78 -8.02
N ILE A 40 -9.09 -4.58 -9.03
CA ILE A 40 -10.36 -3.84 -8.91
C ILE A 40 -11.41 -4.71 -8.23
N GLY A 41 -12.27 -4.11 -7.41
CA GLY A 41 -13.35 -4.82 -6.72
C GLY A 41 -12.93 -5.41 -5.38
N ASN A 42 -11.71 -5.15 -4.95
CA ASN A 42 -11.28 -5.37 -3.57
C ASN A 42 -11.28 -4.01 -2.85
N THR A 43 -12.10 -3.89 -1.81
CA THR A 43 -12.31 -2.65 -1.06
C THR A 43 -11.01 -2.00 -0.61
N SER A 44 -10.09 -2.78 -0.05
CA SER A 44 -8.81 -2.29 0.46
C SER A 44 -7.94 -1.71 -0.66
N THR A 45 -7.81 -2.40 -1.79
CA THR A 45 -6.99 -1.94 -2.92
C THR A 45 -7.65 -0.77 -3.66
N ASP A 46 -8.98 -0.72 -3.71
CA ASP A 46 -9.76 0.40 -4.24
C ASP A 46 -9.57 1.67 -3.39
N LEU A 47 -9.63 1.54 -2.06
CA LEU A 47 -9.37 2.64 -1.13
C LEU A 47 -7.93 3.13 -1.22
N LEU A 48 -6.97 2.22 -1.30
CA LEU A 48 -5.56 2.57 -1.46
C LEU A 48 -5.29 3.26 -2.80
N TRP A 49 -5.88 2.78 -3.90
CA TRP A 49 -5.78 3.43 -5.20
C TRP A 49 -6.38 4.84 -5.17
N ALA A 50 -7.57 5.01 -4.58
CA ALA A 50 -8.20 6.32 -4.42
C ALA A 50 -7.33 7.27 -3.59
N LEU A 51 -6.68 6.79 -2.52
CA LEU A 51 -5.73 7.57 -1.74
C LEU A 51 -4.55 8.04 -2.57
N MET A 52 -3.95 7.15 -3.38
CA MET A 52 -2.83 7.51 -4.26
C MET A 52 -3.22 8.57 -5.30
N VAL A 53 -4.38 8.42 -5.94
CA VAL A 53 -4.91 9.41 -6.89
C VAL A 53 -5.09 10.77 -6.20
N ARG A 54 -5.60 10.79 -4.97
CA ARG A 54 -5.75 12.02 -4.17
C ARG A 54 -4.43 12.67 -3.75
N CYS A 55 -3.43 11.87 -3.40
CA CYS A 55 -2.07 12.37 -3.16
C CYS A 55 -1.47 13.07 -4.39
N TRP A 56 -1.97 12.73 -5.57
CA TRP A 56 -1.50 13.26 -6.84
C TRP A 56 -2.50 14.18 -7.55
N ASP A 57 -3.35 14.85 -6.77
CA ASP A 57 -4.20 15.90 -7.34
C ASP A 57 -3.32 16.99 -7.98
N SER A 58 -3.70 17.45 -9.17
CA SER A 58 -2.99 18.51 -9.87
C SER A 58 -3.09 19.85 -9.15
N ASP A 59 -4.14 20.03 -8.33
CA ASP A 59 -4.27 21.14 -7.42
C ASP A 59 -3.59 20.80 -6.08
N PRO A 60 -2.46 21.43 -5.75
CA PRO A 60 -1.75 21.18 -4.50
C PRO A 60 -2.61 21.42 -3.26
N SER A 61 -3.63 22.28 -3.37
CA SER A 61 -4.54 22.57 -2.26
C SER A 61 -5.44 21.38 -1.90
N LYS A 62 -5.72 20.49 -2.85
CA LYS A 62 -6.58 19.30 -2.69
C LYS A 62 -5.82 18.07 -2.19
N ARG A 63 -4.49 18.11 -2.19
CA ARG A 63 -3.67 17.01 -1.69
C ARG A 63 -3.85 16.84 -0.19
N PRO A 64 -4.03 15.60 0.30
CA PRO A 64 -4.16 15.32 1.73
C PRO A 64 -2.87 15.66 2.48
N PHE A 65 -3.00 15.88 3.79
CA PHE A 65 -1.85 15.99 4.67
C PHE A 65 -1.21 14.62 4.88
N ALA A 66 0.08 14.60 5.19
CA ALA A 66 0.79 13.34 5.46
C ALA A 66 0.13 12.50 6.58
N LEU A 67 -0.46 13.15 7.58
CA LEU A 67 -1.22 12.49 8.65
C LEU A 67 -2.46 11.76 8.09
N ASP A 68 -3.25 12.43 7.25
CA ASP A 68 -4.42 11.81 6.61
C ASP A 68 -4.03 10.60 5.76
N VAL A 69 -2.88 10.69 5.07
CA VAL A 69 -2.36 9.59 4.24
C VAL A 69 -1.96 8.40 5.10
N ARG A 70 -1.23 8.63 6.20
CA ARG A 70 -0.87 7.57 7.15
C ARG A 70 -2.11 6.88 7.70
N ASP A 71 -3.09 7.65 8.14
CA ASP A 71 -4.28 7.14 8.81
C ASP A 71 -5.20 6.37 7.84
N LYS A 72 -5.27 6.79 6.57
CA LYS A 72 -6.02 6.06 5.54
C LYS A 72 -5.28 4.83 5.03
N ALA A 73 -3.96 4.91 4.90
CA ALA A 73 -3.15 3.77 4.48
C ALA A 73 -3.25 2.63 5.50
N SER A 74 -3.18 2.92 6.80
CA SER A 74 -3.29 1.88 7.84
C SER A 74 -4.62 1.12 7.80
N ILE A 75 -5.73 1.81 7.52
CA ILE A 75 -7.06 1.19 7.38
C ILE A 75 -7.10 0.19 6.22
N SER A 76 -6.44 0.48 5.09
CA SER A 76 -6.39 -0.46 3.97
C SER A 76 -5.67 -1.77 4.32
N TYR A 77 -4.74 -1.75 5.27
CA TYR A 77 -3.99 -2.95 5.69
C TYR A 77 -4.67 -3.77 6.79
N THR A 78 -5.62 -3.21 7.55
CA THR A 78 -6.31 -3.97 8.61
C THR A 78 -7.43 -4.87 8.08
N GLU A 79 -8.01 -4.52 6.93
CA GLU A 79 -9.06 -5.30 6.27
C GLU A 79 -8.54 -6.62 5.68
N THR A 80 -7.27 -6.67 5.25
CA THR A 80 -6.65 -7.88 4.69
C THR A 80 -6.31 -8.93 5.75
N LEU A 81 -6.05 -8.53 7.00
CA LEU A 81 -5.76 -9.43 8.11
C LEU A 81 -7.02 -10.00 8.80
N SER A 82 -8.20 -9.47 8.48
CA SER A 82 -9.48 -9.90 9.08
C SER A 82 -10.22 -10.96 8.26
N ARG A 83 -9.70 -11.38 7.11
CA ARG A 83 -10.23 -12.56 6.40
C ARG A 83 -9.63 -13.82 7.03
N PRO A 84 -10.41 -14.65 7.77
CA PRO A 84 -9.92 -15.96 8.15
C PRO A 84 -9.62 -16.72 6.86
N ASN A 85 -8.38 -17.19 6.79
CA ASN A 85 -7.81 -17.96 5.71
C ASN A 85 -8.76 -19.10 5.32
N ALA A 86 -9.51 -18.95 4.21
CA ALA A 86 -10.21 -20.07 3.58
C ALA A 86 -9.19 -20.88 2.77
N TYR A 87 -8.19 -21.42 3.47
CA TYR A 87 -7.33 -22.47 2.95
C TYR A 87 -7.81 -23.77 3.58
N SER A 88 -8.63 -24.51 2.84
CA SER A 88 -8.90 -25.92 3.12
C SER A 88 -7.73 -26.73 2.55
N PRO A 89 -6.99 -27.51 3.36
CA PRO A 89 -6.10 -28.52 2.86
C PRO A 89 -6.90 -29.82 2.66
N ASP A 90 -7.05 -30.24 1.42
CA ASP A 90 -7.55 -31.58 1.09
C ASP A 90 -6.48 -32.62 1.42
N HIS A 91 -6.83 -33.57 2.31
CA HIS A 91 -6.48 -35.02 2.33
C HIS A 91 -5.04 -35.43 1.94
N SER A 92 -4.21 -36.15 2.72
CA SER A 92 -4.48 -37.34 3.55
C SER A 92 -3.22 -37.79 4.33
N SER A 93 -3.45 -38.53 5.44
CA SER A 93 -2.64 -39.63 6.00
C SER A 93 -1.57 -39.38 7.08
N SER A 94 -1.94 -39.86 8.28
CA SER A 94 -1.18 -40.77 9.15
C SER A 94 -0.22 -40.22 10.22
N SER A 95 -0.73 -40.33 11.46
CA SER A 95 -0.10 -40.91 12.65
C SER A 95 1.04 -40.17 13.37
N GLY A 96 0.71 -39.76 14.61
CA GLY A 96 1.57 -39.89 15.78
C GLY A 96 2.65 -38.83 15.98
N GLU A 97 2.39 -37.88 16.87
CA GLU A 97 3.14 -37.64 18.12
C GLU A 97 2.87 -36.22 18.64
N ILE A 98 2.46 -36.13 19.90
CA ILE A 98 2.42 -34.86 20.64
C ILE A 98 3.86 -34.57 21.07
N GLN A 99 4.47 -33.52 20.52
CA GLN A 99 5.62 -32.86 21.14
C GLN A 99 5.39 -31.36 21.23
N THR A 100 5.23 -30.94 22.49
CA THR A 100 5.36 -29.58 23.01
C THR A 100 6.59 -28.88 22.45
N ILE A 101 6.42 -27.75 21.75
CA ILE A 101 7.46 -26.74 21.62
C ILE A 101 6.82 -25.35 21.77
N SER A 102 7.08 -24.73 22.91
CA SER A 102 6.90 -23.30 23.17
C SER A 102 7.85 -22.47 22.30
N SER A 103 7.47 -21.22 21.97
CA SER A 103 8.17 -20.30 21.06
C SER A 103 7.95 -20.69 19.59
N VAL A 104 7.46 -19.84 18.69
CA VAL A 104 7.99 -18.54 18.25
C VAL A 104 6.81 -17.79 17.60
N ASN A 105 6.47 -16.55 17.94
CA ASN A 105 6.84 -15.39 17.09
C ASN A 105 6.44 -14.08 17.79
N THR A 106 7.16 -13.74 18.87
CA THR A 106 7.20 -12.37 19.43
C THR A 106 7.94 -11.39 18.50
N VAL A 107 8.52 -11.87 17.38
CA VAL A 107 9.48 -11.13 16.55
C VAL A 107 8.85 -10.18 15.52
N SER A 108 7.52 -10.20 15.29
CA SER A 108 6.90 -9.25 14.34
C SER A 108 6.37 -7.96 14.97
N VAL A 109 6.20 -7.91 16.30
CA VAL A 109 5.67 -6.71 16.97
C VAL A 109 6.75 -5.64 17.15
N GLU A 110 8.02 -6.03 17.17
CA GLU A 110 9.15 -5.12 17.40
C GLU A 110 9.54 -4.29 16.16
N MET A 111 9.29 -4.81 14.96
CA MET A 111 9.53 -4.06 13.72
C MET A 111 8.59 -2.85 13.57
N VAL A 112 7.37 -2.96 14.11
CA VAL A 112 6.35 -1.88 14.06
C VAL A 112 6.56 -0.84 15.17
N ARG A 113 7.16 -1.23 16.30
CA ARG A 113 7.51 -0.29 17.38
C ARG A 113 8.77 0.53 17.08
N ASN A 114 9.63 0.07 16.18
CA ASN A 114 10.87 0.74 15.79
C ASN A 114 10.76 1.55 14.49
N LEU A 115 9.57 2.04 14.13
CA LEU A 115 9.51 3.12 13.16
C LEU A 115 10.09 4.38 13.85
N PRO A 116 11.22 4.95 13.38
CA PRO A 116 11.80 6.10 14.03
C PRO A 116 10.75 7.22 14.07
N ALA A 117 10.56 7.80 15.26
CA ALA A 117 9.72 8.95 15.53
C ALA A 117 10.25 10.23 14.84
N ARG A 118 10.42 10.17 13.52
CA ARG A 118 11.01 11.24 12.71
C ARG A 118 9.98 12.08 11.95
N PHE A 119 8.70 11.93 12.29
CA PHE A 119 7.61 12.74 11.72
C PHE A 119 6.80 13.47 12.80
N SER A 120 7.43 13.85 13.92
CA SER A 120 6.76 14.63 14.98
C SER A 120 6.44 16.08 14.56
N ASN A 121 6.90 16.51 13.39
CA ASN A 121 6.88 17.89 12.92
C ASN A 121 6.33 18.04 11.49
N ALA A 122 5.75 16.98 10.90
CA ALA A 122 5.16 17.02 9.55
C ALA A 122 3.64 17.36 9.54
N SER A 123 3.09 17.82 10.66
CA SER A 123 1.64 18.04 10.86
C SER A 123 1.01 19.10 9.94
N SER A 124 1.80 19.87 9.20
CA SER A 124 1.34 20.84 8.19
C SER A 124 1.84 20.56 6.77
N LEU A 125 2.61 19.50 6.54
CA LEU A 125 3.13 19.20 5.22
C LEU A 125 2.09 18.44 4.40
N LYS A 126 1.60 19.08 3.34
CA LYS A 126 0.88 18.38 2.28
C LYS A 126 1.83 17.45 1.56
N VAL A 127 1.34 16.25 1.21
CA VAL A 127 2.14 15.29 0.46
C VAL A 127 2.40 15.85 -0.93
N VAL A 128 3.65 16.26 -1.17
CA VAL A 128 4.15 16.60 -2.50
C VAL A 128 4.82 15.35 -3.05
N MET A 129 4.03 14.45 -3.61
CA MET A 129 4.57 13.39 -4.47
C MET A 129 4.64 13.95 -5.87
N ILE A 130 5.83 14.44 -6.24
CA ILE A 130 6.19 14.72 -7.64
C ILE A 130 6.71 13.41 -8.24
#